data_AF-A0A183D7V1-F1
#
_entry.id   AF-A0A183D7V1-F1
#
_cell.length_a   1.000
_cell.length_b   1.000
_cell.length_c   1.000
_cell.angle_alpha   90.00
_cell.angle_beta   90.00
_cell.angle_gamma   90.00
#
_symmetry.space_group_name_H-M   'P 1'
#
loop_
_entity.id
_entity.type
_entity.pdbx_description
1 polymer ?
#
loop_
_entity_poly.entity_id
_entity_poly.type
_entity_poly.pdbx_seq_one_letter_code
_entity_poly.pdbx_strand_id
1 'polypeptide(L)'
;MRACACVFTEKLKIEQLQLNLAKQLIKNVGWPDWFDFSDTSTLDAYHEHYNLIRKMDDWWEIREALQYAYQQTENVGILEKEPNRKNFLMSPAIFNAWYQPNLNSITFPYAAFNPPSYGYGYPKAYNYAGQGSTAGHELTHGFDDEGNIYGINKNKIGNLSKVLLIEYIA
;
A
#
# COMPACT_ATOMS: atom_id res chain seq x y z
N MET A 1 -22.05 -16.48 -35.97
CA MET A 1 -21.32 -17.28 -34.96
C MET A 1 -19.89 -16.79 -34.61
N ARG A 2 -19.31 -15.77 -35.26
CA ARG A 2 -17.93 -15.32 -34.94
C ARG A 2 -17.79 -14.39 -33.72
N ALA A 3 -18.87 -13.77 -33.25
CA ALA A 3 -18.83 -12.82 -32.13
C ALA A 3 -18.52 -13.48 -30.77
N CYS A 4 -19.11 -14.65 -30.47
CA CYS A 4 -18.87 -15.33 -29.18
C CYS A 4 -17.41 -15.77 -29.00
N ALA A 5 -16.73 -16.21 -30.05
CA ALA A 5 -15.35 -16.68 -29.95
C ALA A 5 -14.36 -15.56 -29.56
N CYS A 6 -14.59 -14.32 -30.02
CA CYS A 6 -13.74 -13.18 -29.69
C CYS A 6 -13.88 -12.78 -28.21
N VAL A 7 -15.13 -12.69 -27.72
CA VAL A 7 -15.44 -12.34 -26.32
C VAL A 7 -14.83 -13.34 -25.33
N PHE A 8 -14.94 -14.64 -25.60
CA PHE A 8 -14.31 -15.66 -24.75
C PHE A 8 -12.78 -15.54 -24.67
N THR A 9 -12.12 -15.19 -25.78
CA THR A 9 -10.65 -15.02 -25.79
C THR A 9 -10.18 -13.76 -25.09
N GLU A 10 -10.98 -12.69 -25.05
CA GLU A 10 -10.64 -11.46 -24.34
C GLU A 10 -10.81 -11.62 -22.83
N LYS A 11 -11.89 -12.27 -22.40
CA LYS A 11 -12.12 -12.60 -20.99
C LYS A 11 -10.98 -13.43 -20.39
N LEU A 12 -10.56 -14.48 -21.10
CA LEU A 12 -9.45 -15.34 -20.66
C LEU A 12 -8.13 -14.55 -20.51
N LYS A 13 -7.90 -13.54 -21.37
CA LYS A 13 -6.72 -12.66 -21.28
C LYS A 13 -6.79 -11.73 -20.07
N ILE A 14 -7.96 -11.17 -19.77
CA ILE A 14 -8.16 -10.32 -18.59
C ILE A 14 -7.92 -11.12 -17.31
N GLU A 15 -8.52 -12.31 -17.19
CA GLU A 15 -8.34 -13.18 -16.03
C GLU A 15 -6.85 -13.53 -15.83
N GLN A 16 -6.12 -13.82 -16.91
CA GLN A 16 -4.69 -14.10 -16.84
C GLN A 16 -3.87 -12.88 -16.42
N LEU A 17 -4.23 -11.67 -16.88
CA LEU A 17 -3.58 -10.43 -16.46
C LEU A 17 -3.84 -10.13 -14.98
N GLN A 18 -5.09 -10.26 -14.52
CA GLN A 18 -5.44 -10.08 -13.12
C GLN A 18 -4.73 -11.10 -12.22
N LEU A 19 -4.65 -12.36 -12.65
CA LEU A 19 -3.90 -13.40 -11.95
C LEU A 19 -2.41 -13.08 -11.87
N ASN A 20 -1.82 -12.58 -12.97
CA ASN A 20 -0.42 -12.17 -12.98
C ASN A 20 -0.17 -10.97 -12.05
N LEU A 21 -1.14 -10.06 -11.91
CA LEU A 21 -1.03 -8.89 -11.04
C LEU A 21 -1.03 -9.33 -9.58
N ALA A 22 -1.99 -10.19 -9.21
CA ALA A 22 -2.10 -10.79 -7.89
C ALA A 22 -0.83 -11.58 -7.50
N LYS A 23 -0.23 -12.30 -8.45
CA LYS A 23 1.04 -13.03 -8.24
C LYS A 23 2.24 -12.12 -7.98
N GLN A 24 2.22 -10.89 -8.51
CA GLN A 24 3.29 -9.91 -8.36
C GLN A 24 3.10 -8.93 -7.20
N LEU A 25 2.03 -9.11 -6.42
CA LEU A 25 1.70 -8.29 -5.25
C LEU A 25 2.84 -8.33 -4.22
N ILE A 26 3.35 -7.15 -3.85
CA ILE A 26 4.29 -7.02 -2.73
C ILE A 26 3.51 -6.92 -1.44
N LYS A 27 3.98 -7.61 -0.41
CA LYS A 27 3.32 -7.69 0.89
C LYS A 27 4.26 -7.11 1.95
N ASN A 28 3.80 -6.05 2.61
CA ASN A 28 4.52 -5.37 3.66
C ASN A 28 3.78 -5.60 4.98
N VAL A 29 4.46 -6.08 6.01
CA VAL A 29 3.81 -6.50 7.27
C VAL A 29 4.66 -6.04 8.45
N GLY A 30 4.03 -5.39 9.43
CA GLY A 30 4.73 -4.89 10.62
C GLY A 30 5.35 -3.51 10.37
N TRP A 31 6.62 -3.49 10.00
CA TRP A 31 7.43 -2.29 9.81
C TRP A 31 8.25 -2.38 8.51
N PRO A 32 8.81 -1.26 8.00
CA PRO A 32 9.61 -1.28 6.79
C PRO A 32 10.88 -2.13 6.92
N ASP A 33 11.28 -2.84 5.86
CA ASP A 33 12.48 -3.71 5.84
C ASP A 33 13.79 -2.98 6.18
N TRP A 34 13.84 -1.66 5.99
CA TRP A 34 15.03 -0.85 6.29
C TRP A 34 15.14 -0.48 7.78
N PHE A 35 14.10 -0.72 8.57
CA PHE A 35 14.10 -0.48 10.01
C PHE A 35 14.84 -1.62 10.72
N ASP A 36 15.88 -1.27 11.49
CA ASP A 36 16.64 -2.19 12.32
C ASP A 36 16.49 -1.82 13.80
N PHE A 37 16.06 -2.78 14.63
CA PHE A 37 15.92 -2.59 16.09
C PHE A 37 17.27 -2.68 16.82
N SER A 38 18.29 -3.23 16.18
CA SER A 38 19.63 -3.39 16.75
C SER A 38 20.58 -2.22 16.39
N ASP A 39 20.29 -1.50 15.30
CA ASP A 39 21.03 -0.31 14.86
C ASP A 39 20.05 0.79 14.43
N THR A 40 19.99 1.88 15.21
CA THR A 40 19.11 3.01 14.92
C THR A 40 19.70 4.04 13.97
N SER A 41 20.94 3.87 13.50
CA SER A 41 21.63 4.87 12.68
C SER A 41 20.85 5.24 11.41
N THR A 42 20.24 4.25 10.74
CA THR A 42 19.38 4.46 9.56
C THR A 42 18.10 5.20 9.91
N LEU A 43 17.51 4.90 11.07
CA LEU A 43 16.31 5.55 11.58
C LEU A 43 16.58 7.01 11.97
N ASP A 44 17.71 7.26 12.63
CA ASP A 44 18.14 8.58 13.05
C ASP A 44 18.46 9.47 11.85
N ALA A 45 19.11 8.90 10.82
CA ALA A 45 19.34 9.58 9.55
C ALA A 45 18.03 9.89 8.81
N TYR A 46 17.09 8.94 8.77
CA TYR A 46 15.78 9.18 8.17
C TYR A 46 15.02 10.32 8.86
N HIS A 47 15.09 10.41 10.20
CA HIS A 47 14.39 11.43 10.99
C HIS A 47 15.26 12.65 11.34
N GLU A 48 16.33 12.94 10.59
CA GLU A 48 17.28 13.99 10.96
C GLU A 48 16.63 15.37 11.17
N HIS A 49 15.65 15.72 10.33
CA HIS A 49 14.92 16.99 10.40
C HIS A 49 14.07 17.13 11.67
N TYR A 50 13.64 16.02 12.26
CA TYR A 50 12.86 16.02 13.50
C TYR A 50 13.70 16.35 14.73
N ASN A 51 15.03 16.29 14.65
CA ASN A 51 15.91 16.60 15.79
C ASN A 51 15.79 18.06 16.26
N LEU A 52 15.27 18.96 15.44
CA LEU A 52 15.07 20.37 15.78
C LEU A 52 14.17 20.55 17.02
N ILE A 53 13.16 19.69 17.19
CA ILE A 53 12.19 19.79 18.30
C ILE A 53 12.83 19.58 19.67
N ARG A 54 13.98 18.90 19.74
CA ARG A 54 14.67 18.58 21.02
C ARG A 54 15.22 19.82 21.72
N LYS A 55 15.27 20.95 21.03
CA LYS A 55 15.81 22.22 21.53
C LYS A 55 14.73 23.27 21.77
N MET A 56 13.46 22.89 21.65
CA MET A 56 12.31 23.80 21.65
C MET A 56 11.38 23.45 22.80
N ASP A 57 10.86 24.48 23.48
CA ASP A 57 9.88 24.34 24.56
C ASP A 57 8.53 24.99 24.21
N ASP A 58 8.51 25.91 23.24
CA ASP A 58 7.27 26.55 22.78
C ASP A 58 6.50 25.64 21.82
N TRP A 59 5.20 25.50 22.07
CA TRP A 59 4.35 24.60 21.30
C TRP A 59 4.22 25.01 19.83
N TRP A 60 4.20 26.32 19.53
CA TRP A 60 4.09 26.80 18.15
C TRP A 60 5.37 26.52 17.38
N GLU A 61 6.53 26.76 17.99
CA GLU A 61 7.83 26.42 17.39
C GLU A 61 7.94 24.90 17.13
N ILE A 62 7.54 24.06 18.10
CA ILE A 62 7.52 22.61 17.93
C ILE A 62 6.60 22.21 16.76
N ARG A 63 5.39 22.78 16.69
CA ARG A 63 4.44 22.48 15.62
C ARG A 63 5.02 22.86 14.24
N GLU A 64 5.61 24.04 14.12
CA GLU A 64 6.23 24.49 12.87
C GLU A 64 7.41 23.61 12.47
N ALA A 65 8.26 23.25 13.44
CA ALA A 65 9.38 22.33 13.21
C ALA A 65 8.91 20.94 12.77
N LEU A 66 7.85 20.39 13.37
CA LEU A 66 7.24 19.12 12.95
C LEU A 66 6.66 19.20 11.53
N GLN A 67 6.00 20.30 11.18
CA GLN A 67 5.50 20.52 9.82
C GLN A 67 6.64 20.60 8.82
N TYR A 68 7.69 21.36 9.13
CA TYR A 68 8.88 21.44 8.28
C TYR A 68 9.52 20.06 8.09
N ALA A 69 9.77 19.33 9.18
CA ALA A 69 10.38 18.01 9.14
C ALA A 69 9.56 17.02 8.29
N TYR A 70 8.22 17.06 8.42
CA TYR A 70 7.32 16.26 7.59
C TYR A 70 7.42 16.61 6.09
N GLN A 71 7.46 17.91 5.78
CA GLN A 71 7.58 18.36 4.40
C GLN A 71 8.90 17.90 3.77
N GLN A 72 10.00 17.94 4.52
CA GLN A 72 11.31 17.51 4.02
C GLN A 72 11.45 15.99 3.94
N THR A 73 10.86 15.24 4.86
CA THR A 73 11.16 13.80 5.00
C THR A 73 10.16 12.92 4.25
N GLU A 74 8.85 13.18 4.39
CA GLU A 74 7.78 12.30 3.90
C GLU A 74 6.93 12.90 2.76
N ASN A 75 6.96 14.23 2.53
CA ASN A 75 6.11 14.84 1.49
C ASN A 75 6.86 15.30 0.24
N VAL A 76 7.76 16.28 0.36
CA VAL A 76 8.44 16.87 -0.80
C VAL A 76 9.76 16.16 -1.06
N GLY A 77 10.51 15.79 -0.01
CA GLY A 77 11.79 15.09 -0.17
C GLY A 77 11.68 13.65 -0.68
N ILE A 78 10.47 13.07 -0.78
CA ILE A 78 10.29 11.78 -1.46
C ILE A 78 10.38 11.91 -2.99
N LEU A 79 10.22 13.12 -3.53
CA LEU A 79 10.28 13.35 -4.98
C LEU A 79 11.68 13.09 -5.57
N GLU A 80 12.71 13.15 -4.73
CA GLU A 80 14.10 12.86 -5.11
C GLU A 80 14.47 11.38 -4.94
N LYS A 81 13.54 10.56 -4.42
CA LYS A 81 13.78 9.16 -4.10
C LYS A 81 13.14 8.26 -5.15
N GLU A 82 13.83 7.16 -5.48
CA GLU A 82 13.26 6.13 -6.36
C GLU A 82 12.06 5.44 -5.68
N PRO A 83 11.00 5.09 -6.44
CA PRO A 83 9.85 4.38 -5.90
C PRO A 83 10.22 3.04 -5.28
N ASN A 84 9.89 2.84 -4.01
CA ASN A 84 10.14 1.60 -3.28
C ASN A 84 8.82 0.91 -2.89
N ARG A 85 8.54 -0.24 -3.52
CA ARG A 85 7.33 -1.05 -3.29
C ARG A 85 7.25 -1.66 -1.89
N LYS A 86 8.38 -1.71 -1.17
CA LYS A 86 8.48 -2.24 0.19
C LYS A 86 8.38 -1.15 1.26
N ASN A 87 8.33 0.12 0.86
CA ASN A 87 8.19 1.22 1.81
C ASN A 87 6.74 1.38 2.24
N PHE A 88 6.55 1.92 3.44
CA PHE A 88 5.23 2.18 4.00
C PHE A 88 4.79 3.59 3.63
N LEU A 89 3.49 3.76 3.35
CA LEU A 89 2.90 5.09 3.12
C LEU A 89 2.84 5.91 4.41
N MET A 90 2.62 5.23 5.54
CA MET A 90 2.45 5.85 6.85
C MET A 90 3.15 5.04 7.94
N SER A 91 3.23 5.61 9.15
CA SER A 91 3.87 4.98 10.30
C SER A 91 3.30 3.57 10.61
N PRO A 92 4.17 2.60 10.98
CA PRO A 92 3.75 1.26 11.41
C PRO A 92 2.93 1.25 12.72
N ALA A 93 2.88 2.38 13.43
CA ALA A 93 2.09 2.55 14.65
C ALA A 93 0.62 2.93 14.38
N ILE A 94 0.24 3.19 13.13
CA ILE A 94 -1.14 3.52 12.77
C ILE A 94 -1.98 2.25 12.64
N PHE A 95 -3.13 2.24 13.32
CA PHE A 95 -4.12 1.19 13.19
C PHE A 95 -4.90 1.35 11.87
N ASN A 96 -4.35 0.84 10.77
CA ASN A 96 -4.96 0.86 9.45
C ASN A 96 -4.40 -0.29 8.59
N ALA A 97 -4.85 -0.41 7.34
CA ALA A 97 -4.19 -1.15 6.27
C ALA A 97 -4.33 -0.33 4.97
N TRP A 98 -3.53 -0.63 3.96
CA TRP A 98 -3.69 0.04 2.67
C TRP A 98 -3.14 -0.77 1.50
N TYR A 99 -3.72 -0.54 0.34
CA TYR A 99 -3.21 -0.92 -0.97
C TYR A 99 -2.67 0.32 -1.73
N GLN A 100 -1.54 0.18 -2.41
CA GLN A 100 -0.95 1.22 -3.26
C GLN A 100 -0.99 0.76 -4.72
N PRO A 101 -1.96 1.23 -5.52
CA PRO A 101 -2.14 0.76 -6.90
C PRO A 101 -0.92 0.97 -7.80
N ASN A 102 -0.26 2.13 -7.67
CA ASN A 102 0.95 2.48 -8.41
C ASN A 102 2.14 1.56 -8.10
N LEU A 103 2.19 0.96 -6.90
CA LEU A 103 3.25 0.06 -6.47
C LEU A 103 2.84 -1.41 -6.53
N ASN A 104 1.56 -1.73 -6.74
CA ASN A 104 0.99 -3.06 -6.56
C ASN A 104 1.55 -3.69 -5.26
N SER A 105 1.30 -3.00 -4.15
CA SER A 105 1.72 -3.40 -2.81
C SER A 105 0.58 -3.26 -1.80
N ILE A 106 0.49 -4.23 -0.90
CA ILE A 106 -0.45 -4.27 0.23
C ILE A 106 0.34 -4.16 1.52
N THR A 107 -0.10 -3.32 2.45
CA THR A 107 0.63 -3.05 3.69
C THR A 107 -0.26 -3.20 4.91
N PHE A 108 0.22 -3.95 5.90
CA PHE A 108 -0.36 -4.09 7.23
C PHE A 108 0.65 -3.61 8.28
N PRO A 109 0.50 -2.38 8.80
CA PRO A 109 1.21 -1.88 9.96
C PRO A 109 1.21 -2.85 11.14
N TYR A 110 2.25 -2.79 11.96
CA TYR A 110 2.33 -3.54 13.22
C TYR A 110 1.10 -3.29 14.10
N ALA A 111 0.64 -2.04 14.18
CA ALA A 111 -0.54 -1.69 14.97
C ALA A 111 -1.81 -2.44 14.52
N ALA A 112 -1.96 -2.81 13.25
CA ALA A 112 -3.10 -3.57 12.76
C ALA A 112 -3.22 -4.97 13.40
N PHE A 113 -2.11 -5.55 13.86
CA PHE A 113 -2.08 -6.88 14.46
C PHE A 113 -2.33 -6.88 15.98
N ASN A 114 -3.13 -5.93 16.47
CA ASN A 114 -3.53 -5.85 17.87
C ASN A 114 -5.01 -6.23 18.06
N PRO A 115 -5.40 -6.65 19.27
CA PRO A 115 -6.80 -6.80 19.64
C PRO A 115 -7.60 -5.49 19.42
N PRO A 116 -8.88 -5.58 19.03
CA PRO A 116 -9.67 -6.81 18.83
C PRO A 116 -9.48 -7.47 17.46
N SER A 117 -8.79 -6.84 16.51
CA SER A 117 -8.79 -7.27 15.10
C SER A 117 -7.91 -8.48 14.81
N TYR A 118 -6.89 -8.73 15.63
CA TYR A 118 -6.06 -9.92 15.54
C TYR A 118 -5.55 -10.35 16.92
N GLY A 119 -5.41 -11.67 17.09
CA GLY A 119 -4.70 -12.25 18.22
C GLY A 119 -4.16 -13.62 17.85
N TYR A 120 -2.88 -13.89 18.14
CA TYR A 120 -2.26 -15.19 17.80
C TYR A 120 -3.01 -16.38 18.42
N GLY A 121 -3.55 -16.22 19.63
CA GLY A 121 -4.34 -17.24 20.33
C GLY A 121 -5.83 -17.27 20.00
N TYR A 122 -6.34 -16.40 19.12
CA TYR A 122 -7.76 -16.36 18.79
C TYR A 122 -8.16 -17.52 17.86
N PRO A 123 -9.44 -17.98 17.93
CA PRO A 123 -9.96 -18.91 16.93
C PRO A 123 -9.72 -18.37 15.52
N LYS A 124 -9.34 -19.24 14.59
CA LYS A 124 -9.06 -18.85 13.20
C LYS A 124 -10.19 -18.01 12.60
N ALA A 125 -11.44 -18.38 12.85
CA ALA A 125 -12.61 -17.65 12.38
C ALA A 125 -12.59 -16.17 12.80
N TYR A 126 -12.13 -15.85 14.01
CA TYR A 126 -12.03 -14.48 14.51
C TYR A 126 -10.94 -13.68 13.77
N ASN A 127 -9.76 -14.29 13.59
CA ASN A 127 -8.67 -13.67 12.84
C ASN A 127 -9.02 -13.50 11.34
N TYR A 128 -9.75 -14.46 10.75
CA TYR A 128 -10.25 -14.33 9.37
C TYR A 128 -11.33 -13.25 9.26
N ALA A 129 -12.22 -13.12 10.24
CA ALA A 129 -13.24 -12.07 10.25
C ALA A 129 -12.65 -10.67 10.49
N GLY A 130 -11.61 -10.56 11.33
CA GLY A 130 -10.86 -9.33 11.54
C GLY A 130 -9.90 -9.05 10.38
N GLN A 131 -8.61 -9.35 10.59
CA GLN A 131 -7.58 -9.04 9.60
C GLN A 131 -7.70 -9.80 8.27
N GLY A 132 -8.35 -10.96 8.23
CA GLY A 132 -8.64 -11.64 6.95
C GLY A 132 -9.61 -10.84 6.07
N SER A 133 -10.66 -10.24 6.66
CA SER A 133 -11.59 -9.38 5.95
C SER A 133 -10.91 -8.08 5.50
N THR A 134 -10.09 -7.47 6.35
CA THR A 134 -9.25 -6.32 5.97
C THR A 134 -8.34 -6.68 4.80
N ALA A 135 -7.69 -7.84 4.83
CA ALA A 135 -6.86 -8.28 3.72
C ALA A 135 -7.64 -8.53 2.42
N GLY A 136 -8.87 -9.02 2.52
CA GLY A 136 -9.79 -9.09 1.38
C GLY A 136 -10.09 -7.70 0.81
N HIS A 137 -10.47 -6.75 1.67
CA HIS A 137 -10.77 -5.36 1.30
C HIS A 137 -9.59 -4.69 0.58
N GLU A 138 -8.41 -4.71 1.18
CA GLU A 138 -7.22 -4.10 0.58
C GLU A 138 -6.81 -4.80 -0.72
N LEU A 139 -6.97 -6.12 -0.83
CA LEU A 139 -6.72 -6.82 -2.09
C LEU A 139 -7.71 -6.38 -3.18
N THR A 140 -8.96 -6.09 -2.83
CA THR A 140 -9.95 -5.61 -3.81
C THR A 140 -9.63 -4.23 -4.37
N HIS A 141 -8.90 -3.37 -3.66
CA HIS A 141 -8.39 -2.09 -4.18
C HIS A 141 -7.41 -2.25 -5.36
N GLY A 142 -6.85 -3.45 -5.57
CA GLY A 142 -6.10 -3.76 -6.79
C GLY A 142 -6.95 -3.91 -8.04
N PHE A 143 -8.27 -4.04 -7.87
CA PHE A 143 -9.21 -4.43 -8.92
C PHE A 143 -10.51 -3.63 -8.88
N ASP A 144 -10.60 -2.59 -8.04
CA ASP A 144 -11.71 -1.64 -8.05
C ASP A 144 -11.58 -0.66 -9.23
N ASP A 145 -12.42 0.36 -9.24
CA ASP A 145 -12.46 1.37 -10.30
C ASP A 145 -11.14 2.13 -10.46
N GLU A 146 -10.41 2.39 -9.37
CA GLU A 146 -9.08 3.01 -9.40
C GLU A 146 -7.99 1.98 -9.73
N GLY A 147 -8.00 0.83 -9.06
CA GLY A 147 -7.00 -0.23 -9.20
C GLY A 147 -6.91 -0.79 -10.62
N ASN A 148 -8.04 -0.93 -11.31
CA ASN A 148 -8.08 -1.41 -12.69
C ASN A 148 -7.36 -0.47 -13.68
N ILE A 149 -7.21 0.82 -13.36
CA ILE A 149 -6.48 1.76 -14.21
C ILE A 149 -4.98 1.47 -14.18
N TYR A 150 -4.46 0.93 -13.07
CA TYR A 150 -3.05 0.63 -12.85
C TYR A 150 -2.64 -0.80 -13.28
N GLY A 151 -3.50 -1.49 -14.04
CA GLY A 151 -3.25 -2.83 -14.58
C GLY A 151 -1.87 -2.99 -15.21
N ILE A 152 -1.31 -4.22 -15.13
CA ILE A 152 0.10 -4.54 -15.46
C ILE A 152 0.54 -3.90 -16.77
N ASN A 153 1.17 -2.74 -16.65
CA ASN A 153 1.80 -2.11 -17.78
C ASN A 153 2.84 -1.11 -17.26
N LYS A 154 3.94 -1.67 -16.74
CA LYS A 154 5.12 -0.92 -16.29
C LYS A 154 5.85 -0.15 -17.41
N ASN A 155 5.25 0.11 -18.58
CA ASN A 155 5.88 0.96 -19.62
C ASN A 155 4.94 1.50 -20.72
N LYS A 156 3.64 1.21 -20.73
CA LYS A 156 2.67 1.86 -21.62
C LYS A 156 1.36 1.91 -20.89
N ILE A 157 0.74 3.09 -20.79
CA ILE A 157 -0.63 3.25 -20.29
C ILE A 157 -1.54 2.34 -21.12
N GLY A 158 -1.77 1.14 -20.62
CA GLY A 158 -2.60 0.11 -21.24
C GLY A 158 -3.74 -0.17 -20.29
N ASN A 159 -4.66 0.78 -20.30
CA ASN A 159 -5.98 0.72 -19.69
C ASN A 159 -6.57 -0.70 -19.76
N LEU A 160 -6.67 -1.41 -18.63
CA LEU A 160 -7.67 -2.48 -18.48
C LEU A 160 -9.09 -1.90 -18.65
N SER A 161 -9.25 -0.59 -18.44
CA SER A 161 -10.53 0.12 -18.54
C SER A 161 -11.20 0.03 -19.91
N LYS A 162 -10.46 -0.14 -21.02
CA LYS A 162 -11.09 -0.19 -22.36
C LYS A 162 -11.87 -1.50 -22.61
N VAL A 163 -11.49 -2.59 -21.96
CA VAL A 163 -12.17 -3.88 -22.13
C VAL A 163 -13.22 -4.09 -21.02
N LEU A 164 -12.90 -3.70 -19.78
CA LEU A 164 -13.85 -3.82 -18.66
C LEU A 164 -15.07 -2.89 -18.77
N LEU A 165 -14.95 -1.68 -19.37
CA LEU A 165 -16.12 -0.82 -19.57
C LEU A 165 -17.20 -1.45 -20.46
N ILE A 166 -16.82 -2.36 -21.36
CA ILE A 166 -17.77 -3.02 -22.27
C ILE A 166 -18.55 -4.12 -21.54
N GLU A 167 -17.94 -4.79 -20.55
CA GLU A 167 -18.62 -5.83 -19.75
C GLU A 167 -19.43 -5.25 -18.58
N TYR A 168 -19.06 -4.08 -18.04
CA TYR A 168 -19.76 -3.46 -16.90
C TYR A 168 -21.01 -2.65 -17.29
N ILE A 169 -21.21 -2.37 -18.59
CA ILE A 169 -22.36 -1.60 -19.13
C ILE A 169 -23.35 -2.53 -19.89
N ALA A 170 -23.06 -3.83 -20.00
CA ALA A 170 -23.89 -4.81 -20.71
C ALA A 170 -24.82 -5.60 -19.78
#